data_AF-A0A7G8BI99-F1
#
_entry.id   AF-A0A7G8BI99-F1
#
_cell.length_a   1.000
_cell.length_b   1.000
_cell.length_c   1.000
_cell.angle_alpha   90.00
_cell.angle_beta   90.00
_cell.angle_gamma   90.00
#
_symmetry.space_group_name_H-M   'P 1'
#
loop_
_entity.id
_entity.type
_entity.pdbx_description
1 polymer ?
#
loop_
_entity_poly.entity_id
_entity_poly.type
_entity_poly.pdbx_seq_one_letter_code
_entity_poly.pdbx_strand_id
1 'polypeptide(L)'
;MGQFGEDLRKERETRGIAIGTITNVTKISGRHLLALEQEHFDALPGGVFNKGIVRGYARVVGLDEDTWVGRFMSAYQQSGQLKDDDVSWIEFAENVSKGRDDDTPRPDVRLRWAGVAVLLVLLSALGWFVWHFVSNRVTAENVSVQHSVSAQEIHTTTVPITASAGSGN
;
A
#
# COMPACT_ATOMS: atom_id res chain seq x y z
N MET A 1 -35.49 23.30 -13.76
CA MET A 1 -34.08 23.52 -13.40
C MET A 1 -33.73 22.45 -12.39
N GLY A 2 -32.72 21.64 -12.65
CA GLY A 2 -32.29 20.62 -11.71
C GLY A 2 -31.61 21.25 -10.51
N GLN A 3 -31.45 20.43 -9.47
CA GLN A 3 -30.82 20.82 -8.22
C GLN A 3 -29.34 20.40 -8.16
N PHE A 4 -28.86 19.65 -9.16
CA PHE A 4 -27.54 19.05 -9.14
C PHE A 4 -26.44 20.11 -9.31
N GLY A 5 -26.57 20.98 -10.32
CA GLY A 5 -25.54 21.98 -10.64
C GLY A 5 -25.34 23.00 -9.51
N GLU A 6 -26.44 23.53 -9.00
CA GLU A 6 -26.45 24.48 -7.88
C GLU A 6 -25.97 23.85 -6.57
N ASP A 7 -26.37 22.61 -6.24
CA ASP A 7 -25.82 21.93 -5.06
C ASP A 7 -24.31 21.67 -5.20
N LEU A 8 -23.84 21.24 -6.39
CA LEU A 8 -22.41 20.98 -6.66
C LEU A 8 -21.59 22.26 -6.46
N ARG A 9 -22.08 23.37 -7.03
CA ARG A 9 -21.52 24.71 -6.87
C ARG A 9 -21.48 25.14 -5.40
N LYS A 10 -22.59 24.98 -4.67
CA LYS A 10 -22.72 25.34 -3.27
C LYS A 10 -21.75 24.57 -2.38
N GLU A 11 -21.56 23.27 -2.62
CA GLU A 11 -20.57 22.46 -1.91
C GLU A 11 -19.15 22.97 -2.15
N ARG A 12 -18.80 23.32 -3.40
CA ARG A 12 -17.51 23.93 -3.74
C ARG A 12 -17.29 25.27 -3.05
N GLU A 13 -18.28 26.16 -3.10
CA GLU A 13 -18.21 27.52 -2.54
C GLU A 13 -18.16 27.51 -1.02
N THR A 14 -18.90 26.60 -0.36
CA THR A 14 -18.87 26.40 1.10
C THR A 14 -17.48 25.98 1.60
N ARG A 15 -16.68 25.32 0.76
CA ARG A 15 -15.28 24.94 1.07
C ARG A 15 -14.25 25.96 0.59
N GLY A 16 -14.68 27.10 0.04
CA GLY A 16 -13.80 28.15 -0.48
C GLY A 16 -12.97 27.76 -1.71
N ILE A 17 -13.38 26.71 -2.44
CA ILE A 17 -12.61 26.18 -3.57
C ILE A 17 -12.94 26.96 -4.85
N ALA A 18 -11.93 27.51 -5.52
CA ALA A 18 -12.10 28.15 -6.82
C ALA A 18 -12.14 27.10 -7.95
N ILE A 19 -12.92 27.37 -9.01
CA ILE A 19 -12.91 26.56 -10.25
C ILE A 19 -11.48 26.43 -10.84
N GLY A 20 -10.65 27.47 -10.70
CA GLY A 20 -9.25 27.43 -11.10
C GLY A 20 -8.43 26.37 -10.34
N THR A 21 -8.73 26.12 -9.06
CA THR A 21 -8.08 25.07 -8.26
C THR A 21 -8.41 23.68 -8.81
N ILE A 22 -9.70 23.41 -9.08
CA ILE A 22 -10.14 22.14 -9.66
C ILE A 22 -9.53 21.94 -11.04
N THR A 23 -9.52 22.99 -11.88
CA THR A 23 -8.86 23.01 -13.20
C THR A 23 -7.37 22.65 -13.09
N ASN A 24 -6.65 23.28 -12.16
CA ASN A 24 -5.22 23.08 -11.97
C ASN A 24 -4.85 21.67 -11.51
N VAL A 25 -5.66 21.07 -10.63
CA VAL A 25 -5.43 19.72 -10.09
C VAL A 25 -5.85 18.63 -11.08
N THR A 26 -7.04 18.74 -11.67
CA THR A 26 -7.63 17.69 -12.52
C THR A 26 -7.22 17.75 -13.99
N LYS A 27 -6.73 18.91 -14.45
CA LYS A 27 -6.54 19.27 -15.87
C LYS A 27 -7.82 19.29 -16.71
N ILE A 28 -9.00 19.20 -16.08
CA ILE A 28 -10.29 19.42 -16.75
C ILE A 28 -10.43 20.91 -17.05
N SER A 29 -10.84 21.27 -18.26
CA SER A 29 -11.11 22.67 -18.63
C SER A 29 -12.20 23.27 -17.75
N GLY A 30 -11.94 24.46 -17.18
CA GLY A 30 -12.91 25.20 -16.38
C GLY A 30 -14.25 25.44 -17.06
N ARG A 31 -14.29 25.48 -18.41
CA ARG A 31 -15.55 25.53 -19.18
C ARG A 31 -16.46 24.34 -18.88
N HIS A 32 -15.93 23.12 -18.80
CA HIS A 32 -16.71 21.92 -18.51
C HIS A 32 -17.09 21.81 -17.03
N LEU A 33 -16.27 22.35 -16.12
CA LEU A 33 -16.61 22.43 -14.70
C LEU A 33 -17.75 23.43 -14.45
N LEU A 34 -17.72 24.59 -15.10
CA LEU A 34 -18.81 25.56 -15.07
C LEU A 34 -20.08 25.03 -15.75
N ALA A 35 -19.94 24.26 -16.83
CA ALA A 35 -21.06 23.60 -17.48
C ALA A 35 -21.77 22.58 -16.56
N LEU A 36 -21.04 21.85 -15.71
CA LEU A 36 -21.65 21.02 -14.67
C LEU A 36 -22.44 21.85 -13.64
N GLU A 37 -21.86 22.95 -13.15
CA GLU A 37 -22.53 23.84 -12.18
C GLU A 37 -23.79 24.51 -12.76
N GLN A 38 -23.87 24.66 -14.08
CA GLN A 38 -25.00 25.27 -14.80
C GLN A 38 -25.96 24.24 -15.41
N GLU A 39 -25.70 22.94 -15.25
CA GLU A 39 -26.45 21.84 -15.90
C GLU A 39 -26.50 21.93 -17.45
N HIS A 40 -25.51 22.58 -18.06
CA HIS A 40 -25.27 22.61 -19.50
C HIS A 40 -24.47 21.35 -19.92
N PHE A 41 -25.11 20.19 -19.79
CA PHE A 41 -24.50 18.88 -20.04
C PHE A 41 -24.17 18.65 -21.52
N ASP A 42 -24.91 19.30 -22.43
CA ASP A 42 -24.62 19.38 -23.86
C ASP A 42 -23.20 19.90 -24.17
N ALA A 43 -22.70 20.83 -23.35
CA ALA A 43 -21.35 21.41 -23.47
C ALA A 43 -20.23 20.50 -22.91
N LEU A 44 -20.54 19.31 -22.39
CA LEU A 44 -19.55 18.32 -21.96
C LEU A 44 -19.02 17.48 -23.14
N PRO A 45 -17.81 16.89 -23.04
CA PRO A 45 -17.21 16.10 -24.12
C PRO A 45 -18.00 14.86 -24.53
N GLY A 46 -18.81 14.28 -23.64
CA GLY A 46 -19.59 13.07 -23.90
C GLY A 46 -18.96 11.78 -23.35
N GLY A 47 -19.75 10.71 -23.44
CA GLY A 47 -19.40 9.32 -23.12
C GLY A 47 -18.70 9.14 -21.78
N VAL A 48 -17.59 8.40 -21.81
CA VAL A 48 -16.80 8.02 -20.62
C VAL A 48 -16.33 9.23 -19.80
N PHE A 49 -16.05 10.34 -20.48
CA PHE A 49 -15.42 11.51 -19.88
C PHE A 49 -16.37 12.25 -18.94
N ASN A 50 -17.68 12.23 -19.18
CA ASN A 50 -18.66 12.92 -18.34
C ASN A 50 -18.59 12.43 -16.88
N LYS A 51 -18.64 11.10 -16.66
CA LYS A 51 -18.46 10.50 -15.32
C LYS A 51 -17.09 10.78 -14.73
N GLY A 52 -16.03 10.79 -15.56
CA GLY A 52 -14.66 11.13 -15.15
C GLY A 52 -14.52 12.58 -14.66
N ILE A 53 -15.19 13.53 -15.32
CA ILE A 53 -15.19 14.94 -14.98
C ILE A 53 -15.88 15.18 -13.63
N VAL A 54 -17.07 14.61 -13.43
CA VAL A 54 -17.81 14.70 -12.15
C VAL A 54 -17.00 14.06 -11.01
N ARG A 55 -16.41 12.89 -11.24
CA ARG A 55 -15.55 12.21 -10.26
C ARG A 55 -14.32 13.06 -9.89
N GLY A 56 -13.66 13.67 -10.88
CA GLY A 56 -12.53 14.58 -10.65
C GLY A 56 -12.92 15.83 -9.84
N TYR A 57 -14.09 16.42 -10.13
CA TYR A 57 -14.65 17.52 -9.36
C TYR A 57 -14.90 17.11 -7.91
N ALA A 58 -15.69 16.03 -7.70
CA ALA A 58 -16.07 15.53 -6.38
C ALA A 58 -14.84 15.25 -5.50
N ARG A 59 -13.82 14.59 -6.06
CA ARG A 59 -12.55 14.31 -5.39
C ARG A 59 -11.85 15.56 -4.86
N VAL A 60 -11.73 16.61 -5.67
CA VAL A 60 -11.04 17.86 -5.26
C VAL A 60 -11.85 18.63 -4.22
N VAL A 61 -13.18 18.55 -4.28
CA VAL A 61 -14.06 19.17 -3.27
C VAL A 61 -14.20 18.31 -2.00
N GLY A 62 -13.72 17.06 -1.99
CA GLY A 62 -13.86 16.16 -0.84
C GLY A 62 -15.29 15.66 -0.66
N LEU A 63 -15.98 15.41 -1.76
CA LEU A 63 -17.32 14.82 -1.85
C LEU A 63 -17.22 13.33 -2.17
N ASP A 64 -18.25 12.56 -1.81
CA ASP A 64 -18.33 11.15 -2.17
C ASP A 64 -18.47 10.98 -3.70
N GLU A 65 -17.46 10.37 -4.32
CA GLU A 65 -17.32 10.31 -5.77
C GLU A 65 -18.51 9.59 -6.44
N ASP A 66 -18.96 8.47 -5.87
CA ASP A 66 -19.95 7.61 -6.50
C ASP A 66 -21.38 8.13 -6.27
N THR A 67 -21.67 8.71 -5.10
CA THR A 67 -22.93 9.45 -4.84
C THR A 67 -23.10 10.59 -5.86
N TRP A 68 -22.07 11.41 -6.08
CA TRP A 68 -22.17 12.55 -6.98
C TRP A 68 -22.19 12.16 -8.46
N VAL A 69 -21.50 11.08 -8.85
CA VAL A 69 -21.67 10.47 -10.18
C VAL A 69 -23.09 9.94 -10.36
N GLY A 70 -23.68 9.28 -9.36
CA GLY A 70 -25.08 8.84 -9.39
C GLY A 70 -26.06 10.00 -9.58
N ARG A 71 -25.93 11.06 -8.77
CA ARG A 71 -26.74 12.29 -8.90
C ARG A 71 -26.60 12.94 -10.28
N PHE A 72 -25.38 13.00 -10.83
CA PHE A 72 -25.15 13.48 -12.18
C PHE A 72 -25.88 12.64 -13.23
N MET A 73 -25.81 11.31 -13.15
CA MET A 73 -26.50 10.45 -14.12
C MET A 73 -28.01 10.67 -14.12
N SER A 74 -28.63 10.77 -12.94
CA SER A 74 -30.06 11.08 -12.81
C SER A 74 -30.41 12.46 -13.38
N ALA A 75 -29.61 13.49 -13.07
CA ALA A 75 -29.82 14.84 -13.60
C ALA A 75 -29.65 14.89 -15.13
N TYR A 76 -28.62 14.22 -15.66
CA TYR A 76 -28.33 14.20 -17.09
C TYR A 76 -29.45 13.48 -17.87
N GLN A 77 -29.95 12.35 -17.35
CA GLN A 77 -31.10 11.65 -17.92
C GLN A 77 -32.38 12.51 -17.91
N GLN A 78 -32.66 13.21 -16.81
CA GLN A 78 -33.84 14.08 -16.69
C GLN A 78 -33.74 15.36 -17.52
N SER A 79 -32.53 15.81 -17.88
CA SER A 79 -32.31 17.06 -18.60
C SER A 79 -32.78 17.05 -20.07
N GLY A 80 -32.94 15.87 -20.67
CA GLY A 80 -33.17 15.73 -22.12
C GLY A 80 -31.95 16.09 -22.99
N GLN A 81 -30.79 16.42 -22.42
CA GLN A 81 -29.55 16.76 -23.13
C GLN A 81 -28.66 15.55 -23.43
N LEU A 82 -29.18 14.33 -23.21
CA LEU A 82 -28.50 13.08 -23.55
C LEU A 82 -28.16 13.05 -25.05
N LYS A 83 -26.88 12.80 -25.36
CA LYS A 83 -26.42 12.56 -26.73
C LYS A 83 -26.60 11.08 -27.08
N ASP A 84 -26.93 10.76 -28.32
CA ASP A 84 -27.13 9.35 -28.75
C ASP A 84 -25.87 8.49 -28.47
N ASP A 85 -24.69 9.05 -28.74
CA ASP A 85 -23.39 8.42 -28.42
C ASP A 85 -23.25 8.11 -26.91
N ASP A 86 -23.71 9.03 -26.05
CA ASP A 86 -23.69 8.88 -24.59
C ASP A 86 -24.67 7.78 -24.13
N VAL A 87 -25.84 7.66 -24.76
CA VAL A 87 -26.82 6.60 -24.48
C VAL A 87 -26.18 5.23 -24.78
N SER A 88 -25.56 5.07 -25.96
CA SER A 88 -24.87 3.82 -26.32
C SER A 88 -23.75 3.46 -25.33
N TRP A 89 -23.02 4.46 -24.83
CA TRP A 89 -21.96 4.24 -23.85
C TRP A 89 -22.50 3.92 -22.45
N ILE A 90 -23.62 4.52 -22.04
CA ILE A 90 -24.29 4.22 -20.77
C ILE A 90 -24.80 2.78 -20.78
N GLU A 91 -25.45 2.35 -21.86
CA GLU A 91 -25.94 0.97 -22.04
C GLU A 91 -24.78 -0.03 -22.01
N PHE A 92 -23.71 0.21 -22.77
CA PHE A 92 -22.50 -0.61 -22.73
C PHE A 92 -21.90 -0.69 -21.31
N ALA A 93 -21.78 0.45 -20.62
CA ALA A 93 -21.23 0.52 -19.28
C ALA A 93 -22.11 -0.20 -18.24
N GLU A 94 -23.44 -0.11 -18.34
CA GLU A 94 -24.37 -0.86 -17.49
C GLU A 94 -24.24 -2.37 -17.73
N ASN A 95 -24.18 -2.79 -18.99
CA ASN A 95 -24.06 -4.21 -19.35
C ASN A 95 -22.73 -4.83 -18.87
N VAL A 96 -21.64 -4.04 -18.86
CA VAL A 96 -20.36 -4.44 -18.26
C VAL A 96 -20.40 -4.35 -16.72
N SER A 97 -21.16 -3.42 -16.13
CA SER A 97 -21.28 -3.25 -14.68
C SER A 97 -22.10 -4.35 -14.00
N LYS A 98 -23.09 -4.94 -14.70
CA LYS A 98 -23.87 -6.09 -14.20
C LYS A 98 -23.04 -7.34 -13.92
N GLY A 99 -21.81 -7.43 -14.42
CA GLY A 99 -20.82 -8.45 -14.04
C GLY A 99 -19.94 -8.07 -12.85
N ARG A 100 -20.26 -6.97 -12.15
CA ARG A 100 -19.42 -6.35 -11.11
C ARG A 100 -20.20 -5.78 -9.92
N ASP A 101 -21.46 -6.19 -9.75
CA ASP A 101 -22.24 -5.98 -8.52
C ASP A 101 -21.78 -6.94 -7.40
N ASP A 102 -20.47 -6.98 -7.16
CA ASP A 102 -19.91 -7.49 -5.91
C ASP A 102 -19.56 -6.28 -5.04
N ASP A 103 -20.31 -6.14 -3.94
CA ASP A 103 -19.86 -5.50 -2.71
C ASP A 103 -18.53 -6.16 -2.30
N THR A 104 -17.43 -5.67 -2.85
CA THR A 104 -16.08 -6.04 -2.42
C THR A 104 -15.75 -5.11 -1.26
N PRO A 105 -15.78 -5.57 0.01
CA PRO A 105 -15.34 -4.73 1.12
C PRO A 105 -13.89 -4.39 0.82
N ARG A 106 -13.55 -3.09 0.81
CA ARG A 106 -12.17 -2.63 0.60
C ARG A 106 -11.27 -3.45 1.52
N PRO A 107 -10.39 -4.33 1.00
CA PRO A 107 -9.74 -5.34 1.82
C PRO A 107 -8.95 -4.64 2.90
N ASP A 108 -9.24 -5.01 4.15
CA ASP A 108 -8.79 -4.27 5.30
C ASP A 108 -7.26 -4.24 5.34
N VAL A 109 -6.70 -3.08 5.69
CA VAL A 109 -5.25 -2.86 5.62
C VAL A 109 -4.48 -3.93 6.42
N ARG A 110 -5.10 -4.50 7.46
CA ARG A 110 -4.53 -5.52 8.34
C ARG A 110 -4.17 -6.81 7.59
N LEU A 111 -4.97 -7.23 6.61
CA LEU A 111 -4.72 -8.45 5.83
C LEU A 111 -3.46 -8.33 4.95
N ARG A 112 -3.12 -7.11 4.48
CA ARG A 112 -1.87 -6.85 3.74
C ARG A 112 -0.63 -6.98 4.63
N TRP A 113 -0.75 -6.66 5.92
CA TRP A 113 0.32 -6.84 6.91
C TRP A 113 0.47 -8.28 7.38
N ALA A 114 -0.56 -9.13 7.25
CA ALA A 114 -0.45 -10.55 7.58
C ALA A 114 0.64 -11.26 6.75
N GLY A 115 0.72 -10.99 5.44
CA GLY A 115 1.77 -11.54 4.58
C GLY A 115 3.18 -11.08 4.98
N VAL A 116 3.32 -9.80 5.36
CA VAL A 116 4.60 -9.24 5.85
C VAL A 116 4.98 -9.86 7.20
N ALA A 117 4.03 -10.04 8.11
CA ALA A 117 4.26 -10.69 9.40
C ALA A 117 4.70 -12.15 9.23
N VAL A 118 4.06 -12.92 8.35
CA VAL A 118 4.46 -14.31 8.02
C VAL A 118 5.88 -14.34 7.44
N LEU A 119 6.22 -13.43 6.51
CA LEU A 119 7.56 -13.32 5.95
C LEU A 119 8.63 -13.04 7.03
N LEU A 120 8.37 -12.09 7.93
CA LEU A 120 9.29 -11.73 9.03
C LEU A 120 9.46 -12.88 10.03
N VAL A 121 8.40 -13.62 10.34
CA VAL A 121 8.47 -14.82 11.20
C VAL A 121 9.32 -15.91 10.55
N LEU A 122 9.13 -16.18 9.26
CA LEU A 122 9.94 -17.17 8.51
C LEU A 122 11.42 -16.79 8.46
N LEU A 123 11.74 -15.52 8.18
CA LEU A 123 13.12 -15.02 8.16
C LEU A 123 13.77 -15.12 9.56
N SER A 124 13.04 -14.78 10.61
CA SER A 124 13.53 -14.86 11.99
C SER A 124 13.78 -16.30 12.43
N ALA A 125 12.87 -17.23 12.11
CA ALA A 125 13.01 -18.65 12.39
C ALA A 125 14.19 -19.27 11.63
N LEU A 126 14.38 -18.90 10.36
CA LEU A 126 15.52 -19.36 9.56
C LEU A 126 16.86 -18.84 10.12
N GLY A 127 16.93 -17.57 10.48
CA GLY A 127 18.12 -16.99 11.12
C GLY A 127 18.50 -17.67 12.44
N TRP A 128 17.50 -17.92 13.30
CA TRP A 128 17.68 -18.66 14.55
C TRP A 128 18.16 -20.11 14.31
N PHE A 129 17.56 -20.82 13.35
CA PHE A 129 17.94 -22.19 13.00
C PHE A 129 19.39 -22.28 12.48
N VAL A 130 19.78 -21.36 11.59
CA VAL A 130 21.16 -21.30 11.06
C VAL A 130 22.16 -21.03 12.18
N TRP A 131 21.88 -20.07 13.07
CA TRP A 131 22.75 -19.78 14.21
C TRP A 131 22.92 -20.99 15.14
N HIS A 132 21.81 -21.61 15.55
CA HIS A 132 21.81 -22.81 16.40
C HIS A 132 22.56 -23.99 15.77
N PHE A 133 22.45 -24.19 14.45
CA PHE A 133 23.17 -25.26 13.76
C PHE A 133 24.69 -25.00 13.71
N VAL A 134 25.11 -23.75 13.53
CA VAL A 134 26.54 -23.37 13.52
C VAL A 134 27.14 -23.38 14.94
N SER A 135 26.43 -22.88 15.96
CA SER A 135 26.92 -22.93 17.35
C SER A 135 27.14 -24.36 17.85
N ASN A 136 26.30 -25.30 17.43
CA ASN A 136 26.44 -26.71 17.77
C ASN A 136 27.65 -27.38 17.07
N ARG A 137 28.14 -26.81 15.97
CA ARG A 137 29.38 -27.25 15.30
C ARG A 137 30.62 -26.70 16.01
N VAL A 138 30.64 -25.41 16.34
CA VAL A 138 31.79 -24.74 16.97
C VAL A 138 32.06 -25.28 18.38
N THR A 139 31.01 -25.59 19.15
CA THR A 139 31.17 -26.16 20.51
C THR A 139 31.88 -27.53 20.49
N ALA A 140 31.79 -28.30 19.40
CA ALA A 140 32.43 -29.61 19.28
C ALA A 140 33.95 -29.52 19.01
N GLU A 141 34.41 -28.45 18.36
CA GLU A 141 35.84 -28.25 18.03
C GLU A 141 36.61 -27.66 19.22
N ASN A 142 35.98 -26.81 20.02
CA ASN A 142 36.62 -26.17 21.18
C ASN A 142 36.99 -27.18 22.29
N VAL A 143 36.22 -28.28 22.43
CA VAL A 143 36.44 -29.31 23.47
C VAL A 143 37.69 -30.15 23.17
N SER A 144 38.03 -30.39 21.90
CA SER A 144 39.23 -31.17 21.54
C SER A 144 40.52 -30.37 21.68
N VAL A 145 40.49 -29.06 21.42
CA VAL A 145 41.66 -28.17 21.60
C VAL A 145 42.00 -27.97 23.09
N GLN A 146 41.00 -27.88 23.97
CA GLN A 146 41.26 -27.67 25.40
C GLN A 146 41.88 -28.92 26.07
N HIS A 147 41.58 -30.13 25.58
CA HIS A 147 42.06 -31.38 26.18
C HIS A 147 43.54 -31.69 25.84
N SER A 148 44.06 -31.15 24.73
CA SER A 148 45.48 -31.33 24.35
C SER A 148 46.42 -30.35 25.05
N VAL A 149 45.96 -29.14 25.37
CA VAL A 149 46.79 -28.11 26.06
C VAL A 149 47.08 -28.49 27.51
N SER A 150 46.08 -28.96 28.27
CA SER A 150 46.27 -29.33 29.69
C SER A 150 47.16 -30.57 29.91
N ALA A 151 47.45 -31.35 28.87
CA ALA A 151 48.29 -32.55 28.98
C ALA A 151 49.81 -32.25 29.02
N GLN A 152 50.24 -31.04 28.63
CA GLN A 152 51.65 -30.74 28.38
C GLN A 152 52.36 -29.91 29.47
N GLU A 153 51.65 -29.50 30.53
CA GLU A 153 52.16 -28.53 31.53
C GLU A 153 52.67 -29.16 32.86
N ILE A 154 52.69 -30.49 33.00
CA ILE A 154 53.00 -31.16 34.29
C ILE A 154 54.50 -31.52 34.49
N HIS A 155 55.34 -31.46 33.44
CA HIS A 155 56.75 -31.86 33.54
C HIS A 155 57.77 -30.73 33.35
N THR A 156 57.79 -29.76 34.27
CA THR A 156 59.02 -28.99 34.53
C THR A 156 59.13 -28.56 36.00
N THR A 157 60.20 -29.01 36.67
CA THR A 157 60.76 -28.58 37.99
C THR A 157 60.81 -29.71 39.03
N THR A 158 62.01 -30.26 39.26
CA THR A 158 62.64 -30.45 40.59
C THR A 158 64.08 -30.96 40.41
N VAL A 159 65.06 -30.13 40.78
CA VAL A 159 66.45 -30.49 41.12
C VAL A 159 66.82 -29.54 42.27
N PRO A 160 67.15 -30.02 43.50
CA PRO A 160 68.48 -30.55 43.88
C PRO A 160 68.34 -31.90 44.66
N ILE A 161 69.25 -32.47 45.50
CA ILE A 161 70.44 -32.01 46.26
C ILE A 161 71.54 -33.11 46.35
N THR A 162 72.80 -32.67 46.32
CA THR A 162 74.08 -33.22 46.82
C THR A 162 74.14 -34.59 47.55
N ALA A 163 75.07 -35.45 47.10
CA ALA A 163 75.97 -36.30 47.92
C ALA A 163 77.27 -36.54 47.11
N SER A 164 78.53 -36.39 47.55
CA SER A 164 79.25 -36.54 48.84
C SER A 164 79.75 -37.96 49.15
N ALA A 165 81.06 -38.19 48.94
CA ALA A 165 81.90 -39.34 49.31
C ALA A 165 81.51 -40.74 48.77
N GLY A 166 82.40 -41.72 48.55
CA GLY A 166 83.87 -41.75 48.61
C GLY A 166 84.42 -43.17 48.89
N SER A 167 85.64 -43.47 48.41
CA SER A 167 86.49 -44.64 48.78
C SER A 167 86.06 -46.06 48.36
N GLY A 168 87.03 -46.90 47.93
CA GLY A 168 86.90 -48.37 47.98
C GLY A 168 87.69 -49.21 46.96
N ASN A 169 89.02 -49.31 47.14
CA ASN A 169 89.95 -50.32 46.57
C ASN A 169 89.97 -50.56 45.04
#